data_AF-A0A433N5F1-F1
#
_entry.id   AF-A0A433N5F1-F1
#
_cell.length_a   1.000
_cell.length_b   1.000
_cell.length_c   1.000
_cell.angle_alpha   90.00
_cell.angle_beta   90.00
_cell.angle_gamma   90.00
#
_symmetry.space_group_name_H-M   'P 1'
#
loop_
_entity.id
_entity.type
_entity.pdbx_description
1 polymer ?
#
loop_
_entity_poly.entity_id
_entity_poly.type
_entity_poly.pdbx_seq_one_letter_code
_entity_poly.pdbx_strand_id
1 'polypeptide(L)' 'MTATSIDNDTLAAYLQHMETLLALQLSQERRQELLVQFSRIHAMAQPLMDFPLDEHQEIAGVYTL' A
#
# COMPACT_ATOMS: atom_id res chain seq x y z
N MET A 1 17.16 -0.37 -11.13
CA MET A 1 15.76 -0.83 -11.12
C MET A 1 14.90 0.40 -10.90
N THR A 2 14.07 0.76 -11.87
CA THR A 2 13.24 1.98 -11.81
C THR A 2 11.97 1.65 -11.05
N ALA A 3 11.73 2.32 -9.92
CA ALA A 3 10.48 2.16 -9.18
C ALA A 3 9.29 2.45 -10.12
N THR A 4 8.35 1.51 -10.22
CA THR A 4 7.12 1.74 -10.98
C THR A 4 6.34 2.85 -10.28
N SER A 5 6.26 4.03 -10.88
CA SER A 5 5.48 5.14 -10.31
C SER A 5 4.00 4.81 -10.40
N ILE A 6 3.28 4.80 -9.27
CA ILE A 6 1.83 4.70 -9.27
C ILE A 6 1.25 6.05 -9.73
N ASP A 7 0.34 6.00 -10.70
CA ASP A 7 -0.41 7.15 -11.16
C ASP A 7 -1.36 7.67 -10.05
N ASN A 8 -1.45 8.99 -9.90
CA ASN A 8 -2.16 9.61 -8.78
C ASN A 8 -3.69 9.44 -8.91
N ASP A 9 -4.22 9.46 -10.14
CA ASP A 9 -5.66 9.25 -10.36
C ASP A 9 -6.06 7.80 -10.03
N THR A 10 -5.19 6.85 -10.38
CA THR A 10 -5.34 5.44 -10.00
C THR A 10 -5.33 5.25 -8.47
N LEU A 11 -4.43 5.95 -7.76
CA LEU A 11 -4.34 5.90 -6.30
C LEU A 11 -5.56 6.56 -5.63
N ALA A 12 -6.07 7.65 -6.20
CA ALA A 12 -7.28 8.32 -5.71
C ALA A 12 -8.53 7.43 -5.86
N ALA A 13 -8.68 6.75 -7.00
CA ALA A 13 -9.76 5.78 -7.21
C ALA A 13 -9.67 4.61 -6.21
N TYR A 14 -8.46 4.08 -5.96
CA TYR A 14 -8.24 3.06 -4.94
C TYR A 14 -8.67 3.54 -3.55
N LEU A 15 -8.30 4.77 -3.18
CA LEU A 15 -8.65 5.33 -1.87
C LEU A 15 -10.16 5.50 -1.70
N GLN A 16 -10.88 5.92 -2.74
CA GLN A 16 -12.35 6.00 -2.72
C GLN A 16 -13.01 4.62 -2.54
N HIS A 17 -12.49 3.59 -3.22
CA HIS A 17 -12.96 2.22 -3.05
C HIS A 17 -12.71 1.71 -1.62
N MET A 18 -11.54 2.00 -1.03
CA MET A 18 -11.23 1.61 0.34
C MET A 18 -12.08 2.34 1.38
N GLU A 19 -12.37 3.63 1.17
CA GLU A 19 -13.29 4.41 2.01
C GLU A 19 -14.68 3.75 2.04
N THR A 20 -15.17 3.29 0.89
CA THR A 20 -16.44 2.56 0.79
C THR A 20 -16.38 1.17 1.44
N LEU A 21 -15.35 0.38 1.12
CA LEU A 21 -15.21 -1.00 1.61
C LEU A 21 -15.07 -1.06 3.13
N LEU A 22 -14.37 -0.10 3.72
CA LEU A 22 -14.14 -0.02 5.16
C LEU A 22 -15.21 0.80 5.90
N ALA A 23 -16.23 1.31 5.19
CA ALA A 23 -17.28 2.18 5.72
C ALA A 23 -16.71 3.40 6.50
N LEU A 24 -15.67 4.03 5.95
CA LEU A 24 -15.01 5.21 6.52
C LEU A 24 -15.54 6.48 5.86
N GLN A 25 -15.39 7.62 6.54
CA GLN A 25 -15.67 8.94 5.99
C GLN A 25 -14.44 9.80 6.20
N LEU A 26 -13.77 10.17 5.11
CA LEU A 26 -12.56 10.98 5.13
C LEU A 26 -12.87 12.41 4.69
N SER A 27 -12.31 13.40 5.38
CA SER A 27 -12.33 14.77 4.87
C SER A 27 -11.43 14.89 3.65
N GLN A 28 -11.64 15.93 2.83
CA GLN A 28 -10.79 16.16 1.67
C GLN A 28 -9.31 16.34 2.08
N GLU A 29 -9.02 17.01 3.20
CA GLU A 29 -7.63 17.16 3.67
C GLU A 29 -7.01 15.80 4.01
N ARG A 30 -7.76 14.92 4.68
CA ARG A 30 -7.28 13.56 5.03
C ARG A 30 -7.00 12.72 3.80
N ARG A 31 -7.83 12.82 2.76
CA ARG A 31 -7.58 12.12 1.49
C ARG A 31 -6.28 12.58 0.84
N GLN A 32 -6.04 13.90 0.79
CA GLN A 32 -4.82 14.46 0.20
C GLN A 32 -3.57 14.00 0.95
N GLU A 33 -3.60 14.03 2.29
CA GLU A 33 -2.49 13.52 3.10
C GLU A 33 -2.25 12.03 2.88
N LEU A 34 -3.31 11.21 2.80
CA LEU A 34 -3.16 9.78 2.53
C LEU A 34 -2.54 9.50 1.17
N LEU A 35 -2.87 10.26 0.11
CA LEU A 35 -2.23 10.12 -1.20
C LEU A 35 -0.71 10.32 -1.11
N VAL A 36 -0.26 11.34 -0.35
CA VAL A 36 1.16 11.59 -0.11
C VAL A 36 1.80 10.46 0.68
N GLN A 37 1.16 10.00 1.76
CA GLN A 37 1.72 8.92 2.59
C GLN A 37 1.78 7.59 1.85
N PHE A 38 0.76 7.24 1.07
CA PHE A 38 0.74 6.02 0.26
C PHE A 38 1.83 6.05 -0.81
N SER A 39 2.07 7.20 -1.44
CA SER A 39 3.20 7.35 -2.38
C SER A 39 4.55 7.08 -1.71
N ARG A 40 4.73 7.52 -0.45
CA ARG A 40 5.95 7.25 0.32
C ARG A 40 6.06 5.78 0.72
N ILE A 41 4.97 5.17 1.17
CA ILE A 41 4.92 3.74 1.52
C ILE A 41 5.25 2.89 0.29
N HIS A 42 4.70 3.24 -0.87
CA HIS A 42 5.02 2.55 -2.13
C HIS A 42 6.53 2.57 -2.41
N ALA A 43 7.17 3.73 -2.27
CA ALA A 43 8.63 3.82 -2.44
C ALA A 43 9.40 2.99 -1.40
N MET A 44 8.92 2.91 -0.15
CA MET A 44 9.54 2.08 0.90
C MET A 44 9.28 0.59 0.71
N ALA A 45 8.15 0.22 0.10
CA ALA A 45 7.75 -1.16 -0.15
C ALA A 45 8.40 -1.73 -1.42
N GLN A 46 8.73 -0.89 -2.41
CA GLN A 46 9.33 -1.34 -3.67
C GLN A 46 10.55 -2.26 -3.47
N PRO A 47 11.53 -1.96 -2.59
CA PRO A 47 12.66 -2.86 -2.34
C PRO A 47 12.25 -4.22 -1.77
N LEU A 48 11.16 -4.27 -0.99
CA LEU A 48 10.62 -5.54 -0.46
C LEU A 48 9.91 -6.34 -1.54
N MET A 49 9.19 -5.67 -2.44
CA MET A 49 8.52 -6.32 -3.58
C MET A 49 9.51 -6.83 -4.64
N ASP A 50 10.64 -6.15 -4.79
CA ASP A 50 11.74 -6.55 -5.67
C ASP A 50 12.56 -7.72 -5.10
N PHE A 51 12.43 -8.03 -3.81
CA PHE A 51 13.13 -9.13 -3.17
C PHE A 51 12.50 -10.48 -3.58
N PRO A 52 13.28 -11.42 -4.15
CA PRO A 52 12.75 -12.72 -4.54
C PRO A 52 12.35 -13.52 -3.29
N LEU A 53 11.13 -14.02 -3.27
CA LEU A 53 10.64 -14.91 -2.23
C LEU A 53 10.81 -16.37 -2.69
N ASP A 54 11.32 -17.22 -1.79
CA ASP A 54 11.37 -18.66 -2.02
C ASP A 54 9.96 -19.27 -1.92
N GLU A 55 9.68 -20.38 -2.61
CA GLU A 55 8.36 -21.04 -2.63
C GLU A 55 7.83 -21.46 -1.25
N HIS A 56 8.72 -21.60 -0.25
CA HIS A 56 8.40 -22.06 1.09
C HIS A 56 8.84 -21.08 2.19
N GLN A 57 8.78 -19.78 1.92
CA GLN A 57 9.13 -18.78 2.92
C GLN A 57 8.06 -18.74 4.02
N GLU A 58 8.37 -19.32 5.18
CA GLU A 58 7.52 -19.23 6.37
C GLU A 58 7.41 -17.78 6.84
N ILE A 59 6.23 -17.41 7.33
CA ILE A 59 5.98 -16.08 7.90
C ILE A 59 6.70 -16.00 9.25
N ALA A 60 7.39 -14.89 9.52
CA ALA A 60 8.01 -14.67 10.81
C ALA A 60 6.95 -14.72 11.92
N GLY A 61 7.04 -15.73 12.80
CA GLY A 61 6.15 -15.91 13.95
C GLY A 61 5.12 -17.04 13.81
N VAL A 62 5.56 -18.26 13.47
CA VAL A 62 4.71 -19.45 13.56
C VAL A 62 4.20 -19.60 14.99
N TYR A 63 2.91 -19.34 15.18
CA TYR A 63 2.23 -19.55 16.46
C TYR A 63 2.26 -21.04 16.81
N THR A 64 2.78 -21.37 17.98
CA THR A 64 2.78 -22.73 18.53
C THR A 64 1.72 -22.81 19.64
N LEU A 65 0.85 -23.82 19.53
CA LEU A 65 -0.24 -24.12 20.47
C LEU A 65 0.28 -24.73 21.78
#